data_AF-A0A2E0Z6X3-F1
#
_entry.id   AF-A0A2E0Z6X3-F1
#
_cell.length_a   1.000
_cell.length_b   1.000
_cell.length_c   1.000
_cell.angle_alpha   90.00
_cell.angle_beta   90.00
_cell.angle_gamma   90.00
#
_symmetry.space_group_name_H-M   'P 1'
#
loop_
_entity.id
_entity.type
_entity.pdbx_description
1 polymer ?
#
loop_
_entity_poly.entity_id
_entity_poly.type
_entity_poly.pdbx_seq_one_letter_code
_entity_poly.pdbx_strand_id
1 'polypeptide(L)' 'MSLTDAQINAYIDGRLSQKDRAAVAAILLADPDLMHKVMRMVLINDVVRGLGQHVLQEPLPDTIQQVLDKKKPREP' A
#
# COMPACT_ATOMS: atom_id res chain seq x y z
N MET A 1 -10.83 10.48 -18.22
CA MET A 1 -11.07 10.18 -16.78
C MET A 1 -9.73 10.22 -16.08
N SER A 2 -9.59 10.96 -14.99
CA SER A 2 -8.35 10.99 -14.19
C SER A 2 -8.49 10.03 -13.00
N LEU A 3 -7.42 9.32 -12.66
CA LEU A 3 -7.39 8.48 -11.46
C LEU A 3 -7.21 9.34 -10.22
N THR A 4 -7.94 9.01 -9.15
CA THR A 4 -7.71 9.62 -7.85
C THR A 4 -6.50 9.00 -7.15
N ASP A 5 -5.83 9.73 -6.27
CA ASP A 5 -4.70 9.20 -5.50
C ASP A 5 -5.09 7.98 -4.65
N ALA A 6 -6.33 7.94 -4.15
CA ALA A 6 -6.86 6.78 -3.43
C ALA A 6 -6.93 5.53 -4.30
N GLN A 7 -7.34 5.66 -5.57
CA GLN A 7 -7.38 4.55 -6.52
C GLN A 7 -5.97 4.10 -6.92
N ILE A 8 -5.04 5.04 -7.09
CA ILE A 8 -3.63 4.74 -7.38
C ILE A 8 -3.02 3.95 -6.21
N ASN A 9 -3.21 4.40 -4.97
CA ASN A 9 -2.72 3.71 -3.80
C ASN A 9 -3.36 2.32 -3.65
N ALA A 10 -4.67 2.19 -3.83
CA ALA A 10 -5.35 0.90 -3.79
C ALA A 10 -4.87 -0.07 -4.89
N TYR A 11 -4.54 0.46 -6.08
CA TYR A 11 -3.94 -0.31 -7.17
C TYR A 11 -2.54 -0.82 -6.81
N ILE A 12 -1.67 0.07 -6.29
CA ILE A 12 -0.31 -0.27 -5.87
C ILE A 12 -0.33 -1.28 -4.71
N ASP A 13 -1.23 -1.09 -3.74
CA ASP A 13 -1.36 -1.99 -2.59
C ASP A 13 -2.06 -3.31 -2.92
N GLY A 14 -2.54 -3.50 -4.15
CA GLY A 14 -3.25 -4.71 -4.56
C GLY A 14 -4.62 -4.89 -3.89
N ARG A 15 -5.24 -3.80 -3.43
CA ARG A 15 -6.54 -3.80 -2.71
C ARG A 15 -7.75 -3.64 -3.62
N LEU A 16 -7.54 -3.42 -4.92
CA LEU A 16 -8.63 -3.31 -5.90
C LEU A 16 -9.20 -4.67 -6.26
N SER A 17 -10.50 -4.70 -6.57
CA SER A 17 -11.13 -5.85 -7.22
C SER A 17 -10.48 -6.13 -8.58
N GLN A 18 -10.60 -7.35 -9.11
CA GLN A 18 -10.03 -7.68 -10.42
C GLN A 18 -10.57 -6.78 -11.54
N LYS A 19 -11.86 -6.44 -11.48
CA LYS A 19 -12.52 -5.55 -12.44
C LYS A 19 -11.93 -4.14 -12.38
N ASP A 20 -11.82 -3.58 -11.17
CA ASP A 20 -11.30 -2.21 -10.99
C ASP A 20 -9.81 -2.13 -11.32
N ARG A 21 -9.06 -3.18 -11.02
CA ARG A 21 -7.66 -3.30 -11.41
C ARG A 21 -7.49 -3.28 -12.93
N ALA A 22 -8.34 -3.99 -13.67
CA ALA A 22 -8.32 -3.98 -15.13
C ALA A 22 -8.66 -2.60 -15.70
N ALA A 23 -9.64 -1.90 -15.10
CA ALA A 23 -10.00 -0.55 -15.50
C ALA A 23 -8.85 0.45 -15.26
N VAL A 24 -8.19 0.37 -14.10
CA VAL A 24 -7.01 1.19 -13.78
C VAL A 24 -5.86 0.87 -14.74
N ALA A 25 -5.59 -0.41 -15.00
CA ALA A 25 -4.54 -0.81 -15.95
C ALA A 25 -4.78 -0.26 -17.37
N ALA A 26 -6.03 -0.26 -17.85
CA ALA A 26 -6.39 0.33 -19.13
C ALA A 26 -6.15 1.84 -19.18
N ILE A 27 -6.43 2.57 -18.09
CA ILE A 27 -6.15 4.01 -17.98
C ILE A 27 -4.64 4.26 -17.99
N LEU A 28 -3.86 3.47 -17.24
CA LEU A 28 -2.41 3.61 -17.20
C LEU A 28 -1.75 3.28 -18.56
N LEU A 29 -2.29 2.32 -19.31
CA LEU A 29 -1.82 2.01 -20.66
C LEU A 29 -2.08 3.17 -21.65
N ALA A 30 -3.14 3.94 -21.43
CA ALA A 30 -3.50 5.09 -22.26
C ALA A 30 -2.73 6.38 -21.90
N ASP A 31 -2.01 6.40 -20.78
CA ASP A 31 -1.26 7.58 -20.28
C ASP A 31 0.14 7.17 -19.77
N PRO A 32 1.16 7.23 -20.64
CA PRO A 32 2.54 6.85 -20.30
C PRO A 32 3.15 7.69 -19.16
N ASP A 33 2.79 8.96 -19.04
CA ASP A 33 3.33 9.84 -17.99
C ASP A 33 2.76 9.47 -16.63
N LEU A 34 1.46 9.18 -16.59
CA LEU A 34 0.82 8.64 -15.38
C LEU A 34 1.38 7.26 -15.03
N MET A 35 1.62 6.40 -16.00
CA MET A 35 2.30 5.12 -15.79
C MET A 35 3.67 5.31 -15.13
N HIS A 36 4.50 6.22 -15.64
CA HIS A 36 5.80 6.52 -15.05
C HIS A 36 5.67 7.05 -13.61
N LYS A 37 4.67 7.90 -13.33
CA LYS A 37 4.40 8.37 -11.97
C LYS A 37 4.04 7.22 -11.04
N VAL A 38 3.14 6.33 -11.45
CA VAL A 38 2.72 5.16 -10.65
C VAL A 38 3.90 4.22 -10.42
N MET A 39 4.73 3.96 -11.44
CA MET A 39 5.91 3.12 -11.28
C MET A 39 6.94 3.67 -10.29
N ARG A 40 7.14 4.99 -10.24
CA ARG A 40 7.97 5.61 -9.20
C ARG A 40 7.39 5.38 -7.80
N MET A 41 6.07 5.46 -7.64
CA MET A 41 5.41 5.21 -6.35
C MET A 41 5.55 3.75 -5.93
N VAL A 42 5.45 2.80 -6.86
CA VAL A 42 5.70 1.36 -6.61
C VAL A 42 7.12 1.16 -6.09
N LEU A 43 8.13 1.73 -6.76
CA LEU A 43 9.53 1.62 -6.34
C LEU A 43 9.76 2.17 -4.93
N ILE A 44 9.21 3.35 -4.62
CA ILE A 44 9.32 3.96 -3.29
C ILE A 44 8.66 3.07 -2.23
N ASN A 45 7.46 2.55 -2.52
CA ASN A 45 6.77 1.65 -1.60
C ASN A 45 7.57 0.37 -1.34
N ASP A 46 8.22 -0.20 -2.36
CA ASP A 46 9.07 -1.38 -2.20
C ASP A 46 10.30 -1.09 -1.33
N VAL A 47 10.95 0.06 -1.53
CA VAL A 47 12.08 0.50 -0.68
C VAL A 47 11.63 0.66 0.78
N VAL A 48 10.50 1.34 1.01
CA VAL A 48 9.96 1.54 2.37
C VAL A 48 9.58 0.21 3.02
N ARG A 49 8.94 -0.70 2.28
CA ARG A 49 8.62 -2.05 2.77
C ARG A 49 9.89 -2.83 3.12
N GLY A 50 10.93 -2.75 2.29
CA GLY A 50 12.23 -3.36 2.55
C GLY A 50 12.88 -2.82 3.83
N LEU A 51 12.88 -1.50 4.04
CA LEU A 51 13.38 -0.89 5.28
C LEU A 51 12.57 -1.36 6.50
N GLY A 52 11.24 -1.38 6.39
CA GLY A 52 10.36 -1.87 7.45
C GLY A 52 10.64 -3.31 7.85
N GLN A 53 10.94 -4.20 6.89
CA GLN A 53 11.31 -5.59 7.17
C GLN A 53 12.61 -5.72 7.98
N HIS A 54 13.56 -4.79 7.82
CA HIS A 54 14.79 -4.80 8.61
C HIS A 54 14.57 -4.24 10.02
N VAL A 55 13.73 -3.20 10.16
CA VAL A 55 13.40 -2.58 11.46
C VAL A 55 12.50 -3.48 12.32
N LEU A 56 11.61 -4.26 11.70
CA LEU A 56 10.68 -5.17 12.39
C LEU A 56 11.32 -6.48 12.90
N GLN A 57 12.64 -6.67 12.71
CA GLN A 57 13.36 -7.80 13.33
C GLN A 57 13.68 -7.55 14.81
N GLU A 58 13.64 -6.30 15.25
CA GLU A 58 13.67 -5.98 16.67
C GLU A 58 12.28 -6.25 17.26
N PRO A 59 12.20 -6.77 18.51
CA PRO A 59 10.91 -6.89 19.18
C PRO A 59 10.22 -5.53 19.18
N LEU A 60 8.92 -5.51 18.88
CA LEU A 60 8.12 -4.29 18.95
C LEU A 60 8.38 -3.65 20.34
N PRO A 61 8.73 -2.35 20.41
CA PRO A 61 8.89 -1.68 21.68
C PRO A 61 7.67 -1.90 22.57
N ASP A 62 7.89 -2.16 23.86
CA ASP A 62 6.83 -2.48 24.83
C ASP A 62 5.69 -1.46 24.81
N THR A 63 6.01 -0.20 24.50
CA THR A 63 5.06 0.90 24.34
C THR A 63 4.06 0.67 23.21
N ILE A 64 4.50 0.12 22.07
CA ILE A 64 3.64 -0.23 20.93
C ILE A 64 2.86 -1.51 21.23
N GLN A 65 3.50 -2.49 21.88
CA GLN A 65 2.87 -3.74 22.31
C GLN A 65 1.65 -3.45 23.22
N GLN A 66 1.81 -2.57 24.21
CA GLN A 66 0.74 -2.15 25.10
C GLN A 66 -0.43 -1.46 24.39
N VAL A 67 -0.18 -0.75 23.28
CA VAL A 67 -1.24 -0.11 22.49
C VAL A 67 -2.00 -1.14 21.64
N LEU A 68 -1.30 -2.14 21.11
CA LEU A 68 -1.92 -3.24 20.36
C LEU A 68 -2.76 -4.14 21.27
N ASP A 69 -2.26 -4.45 22.47
CA ASP A 69 -2.99 -5.27 23.45
C ASP A 69 -4.25 -4.58 23.97
N LYS A 70 -4.25 -3.25 24.07
CA LYS A 70 -5.45 -2.46 24.38
C LYS A 70 -6.48 -2.45 23.25
N LYS A 71 -6.06 -2.73 22.01
CA LYS A 71 -6.94 -2.76 20.83
C LYS A 71 -7.51 -4.14 20.53
N LYS A 72 -7.02 -5.23 21.14
CA LYS A 72 -7.67 -6.54 21.03
C LYS A 72 -9.03 -6.46 21.73
N PRO A 73 -10.17 -6.61 21.03
CA PRO A 73 -11.42 -6.85 21.71
C PRO A 73 -11.22 -8.13 22.53
N ARG A 74 -11.52 -8.07 23.83
CA ARG A 74 -11.71 -9.29 24.59
C ARG A 74 -12.96 -9.96 23.98
N GLU A 75 -12.78 -10.93 23.11
CA GLU A 75 -13.88 -11.83 22.76
C GLU A 75 -14.28 -12.59 24.03
N PRO A 76 -15.58 -12.65 24.35
CA PRO A 76 -16.11 -13.34 25.52
C PRO A 76 -15.98 -14.87 25.43
#